data_AF-A0A1Y2NY31-F1
#
_entry.id   AF-A0A1Y2NY31-F1
#
_cell.length_a   1.000
_cell.length_b   1.000
_cell.length_c   1.000
_cell.angle_alpha   90.00
_cell.angle_beta   90.00
_cell.angle_gamma   90.00
#
_symmetry.space_group_name_H-M   'P 1'
#
loop_
_entity.id
_entity.type
_entity.pdbx_description
1 polymer ?
#
loop_
_entity_poly.entity_id
_entity_poly.type
_entity_poly.pdbx_seq_one_letter_code
_entity_poly.pdbx_strand_id
1 'polypeptide(L)'
;MLVRQLPATARTRLAQGDTDGLWGLGEHLQALTIDELRIANWQRSNTGVKRGKQTKQPPPIERPGTRKRRTKNSPERIAKRNAARQRAAERRAAIARGEIT
;
A
#
# COMPACT_ATOMS: atom_id res chain seq x y z
N MET A 1 1.28 -27.92 -17.10
CA MET A 1 0.71 -26.59 -17.41
C MET A 1 -0.77 -26.56 -17.02
N LEU A 2 -1.11 -26.57 -15.71
CA LEU A 2 -2.52 -26.62 -15.23
C LEU A 2 -2.83 -25.62 -14.10
N VAL A 3 -1.82 -25.21 -13.33
CA VAL A 3 -2.00 -24.37 -12.15
C VAL A 3 -2.54 -22.97 -12.50
N ARG A 4 -2.25 -22.45 -13.69
CA ARG A 4 -2.71 -21.12 -14.13
C ARG A 4 -4.21 -21.01 -14.45
N GLN A 5 -4.85 -22.13 -14.78
CA GLN A 5 -6.27 -22.17 -15.15
C GLN A 5 -7.18 -22.37 -13.93
N LEU A 6 -6.60 -22.69 -12.79
CA LEU A 6 -7.35 -22.84 -11.55
C LEU A 6 -7.82 -21.46 -11.05
N PRO A 7 -8.94 -21.36 -10.34
CA PRO A 7 -9.36 -20.12 -9.69
C PRO A 7 -8.28 -19.60 -8.72
N ALA A 8 -8.19 -18.29 -8.52
CA ALA A 8 -7.22 -17.68 -7.61
C ALA A 8 -7.33 -18.20 -6.15
N THR A 9 -8.53 -18.66 -5.76
CA THR A 9 -8.80 -19.22 -4.44
C THR A 9 -8.61 -20.74 -4.33
N ALA A 10 -8.16 -21.40 -5.40
CA ALA A 10 -7.96 -22.84 -5.40
C ALA A 10 -6.91 -23.23 -4.35
N ARG A 11 -7.26 -24.18 -3.46
CA ARG A 11 -6.40 -24.66 -2.38
C ARG A 11 -5.05 -25.18 -2.88
N THR A 12 -5.02 -25.74 -4.09
CA THR A 12 -3.80 -26.21 -4.76
C THR A 12 -2.81 -25.08 -5.08
N ARG A 13 -3.29 -23.88 -5.46
CA ARG A 13 -2.44 -22.68 -5.63
C ARG A 13 -1.88 -22.20 -4.30
N LEU A 14 -2.74 -22.07 -3.30
CA LEU A 14 -2.33 -21.64 -1.96
C LEU A 14 -1.29 -22.59 -1.33
N ALA A 15 -1.47 -23.91 -1.51
CA ALA A 15 -0.55 -24.93 -1.00
C ALA A 15 0.82 -24.92 -1.69
N GLN A 16 0.91 -24.45 -2.94
CA GLN A 16 2.18 -24.23 -3.63
C GLN A 16 2.89 -22.92 -3.22
N GLY A 17 2.34 -22.19 -2.24
CA GLY A 17 2.88 -20.89 -1.83
C GLY A 17 2.58 -19.78 -2.84
N ASP A 18 1.64 -20.00 -3.75
CA ASP A 18 1.28 -19.04 -4.79
C ASP A 18 0.39 -17.93 -4.20
N THR A 19 1.02 -16.93 -3.59
CA THR A 19 0.36 -15.69 -3.17
C THR A 19 0.37 -14.61 -4.26
N ASP A 20 1.26 -14.77 -5.25
CA ASP A 20 1.57 -13.78 -6.29
C ASP A 20 1.00 -14.14 -7.67
N GLY A 21 0.61 -15.39 -7.90
CA GLY A 21 0.07 -15.91 -9.17
C GLY A 21 -1.32 -15.42 -9.54
N LEU A 22 -1.80 -14.36 -8.89
CA LEU A 22 -2.90 -13.56 -9.40
C LEU A 22 -2.53 -12.88 -10.72
N TRP A 23 -1.28 -12.45 -10.89
CA TRP A 23 -0.82 -11.76 -12.10
C TRP A 23 0.25 -12.58 -12.82
N GLY A 24 0.07 -12.76 -14.13
CA GLY A 24 1.13 -13.21 -15.02
C GLY A 24 1.95 -12.03 -15.56
N LEU A 25 2.93 -12.34 -16.41
CA LEU A 25 3.78 -11.33 -17.04
C LEU A 25 2.96 -10.33 -17.87
N GLY A 26 1.93 -10.79 -18.56
CA GLY A 26 1.06 -9.93 -19.38
C GLY A 26 0.35 -8.88 -18.53
N GLU A 27 -0.21 -9.27 -17.39
CA GLU A 27 -0.88 -8.39 -16.45
C GLU A 27 0.11 -7.38 -15.83
N HIS A 28 1.34 -7.81 -15.51
CA HIS A 28 2.38 -6.90 -15.04
C HIS A 28 2.78 -5.86 -16.10
N LEU A 29 2.92 -6.27 -17.36
CA LEU A 29 3.27 -5.36 -18.46
C LEU A 29 2.12 -4.40 -18.78
N GLN A 30 0.89 -4.90 -18.79
CA GLN A 30 -0.31 -4.08 -19.00
C GLN A 30 -0.51 -3.06 -17.86
N ALA A 31 -0.25 -3.45 -16.61
CA ALA A 31 -0.30 -2.51 -15.51
C ALA A 31 0.76 -1.40 -15.67
N LEU A 32 1.95 -1.72 -16.20
CA LEU A 32 3.00 -0.73 -16.46
C LEU A 32 2.57 0.28 -17.52
N THR A 33 1.98 -0.16 -18.62
CA THR A 33 1.48 0.76 -19.64
C THR A 33 0.35 1.63 -19.10
N ILE A 34 -0.57 1.08 -18.29
CA ILE A 34 -1.62 1.87 -17.66
C ILE A 34 -1.04 2.92 -16.70
N ASP A 35 -0.04 2.57 -15.89
CA ASP A 35 0.62 3.50 -14.97
C ASP A 35 1.21 4.70 -15.73
N GLU A 36 1.92 4.46 -16.84
CA GLU A 36 2.49 5.52 -17.68
C GLU A 36 1.41 6.40 -18.33
N LEU A 37 0.33 5.80 -18.84
CA LEU A 37 -0.79 6.55 -19.42
C LEU A 37 -1.48 7.45 -18.38
N ARG A 38 -1.61 6.99 -17.13
CA ARG A 38 -2.18 7.80 -16.05
C ARG A 38 -1.29 9.00 -15.73
N ILE A 39 0.03 8.82 -15.74
CA ILE A 39 1.00 9.92 -15.54
C ILE A 39 0.91 10.92 -16.70
N ALA A 40 0.89 10.46 -17.95
CA ALA A 40 0.79 11.33 -19.12
C ALA A 40 -0.52 12.16 -19.11
N ASN A 41 -1.65 11.53 -18.76
CA ASN A 41 -2.92 12.22 -18.59
C ASN A 41 -2.89 13.25 -17.45
N TRP A 42 -2.28 12.89 -16.32
CA TRP A 42 -2.10 13.82 -15.21
C TRP A 42 -1.25 15.02 -15.61
N GLN A 43 -0.14 14.82 -16.33
CA GLN A 43 0.70 15.91 -16.84
C GLN A 43 -0.10 16.85 -17.73
N ARG A 44 -0.82 16.31 -18.73
CA ARG A 44 -1.69 17.10 -19.63
C ARG A 44 -2.74 17.91 -18.87
N SER A 45 -3.39 17.30 -17.87
CA SER A 45 -4.42 17.96 -17.07
C SER A 45 -3.89 19.10 -16.18
N ASN A 46 -2.59 19.10 -15.88
CA ASN A 46 -1.94 20.10 -15.03
C ASN A 46 -1.09 21.12 -15.81
N THR A 47 -1.05 21.02 -17.14
CA THR A 47 -0.41 22.01 -18.00
C THR A 47 -1.05 23.39 -17.78
N GLY A 48 -0.22 24.40 -17.51
CA GLY A 48 -0.70 25.77 -17.24
C GLY A 48 -1.29 25.98 -15.83
N VAL A 49 -1.40 24.94 -15.02
CA VAL A 49 -1.89 25.05 -13.63
C VAL A 49 -0.73 25.40 -12.70
N LYS A 50 -0.89 26.44 -11.88
CA LYS A 50 0.08 26.80 -10.83
C LYS A 50 0.33 25.60 -9.91
N ARG A 51 1.59 25.34 -9.57
CA ARG A 51 2.03 24.15 -8.79
C ARG A 51 1.18 23.85 -7.54
N GLY A 52 0.74 24.87 -6.80
CA GLY A 52 -0.09 24.69 -5.60
C GLY A 52 -1.55 24.29 -5.85
N LYS A 53 -2.02 24.41 -7.10
CA LYS A 53 -3.38 24.02 -7.53
C LYS A 53 -3.40 22.72 -8.35
N GLN A 54 -2.24 22.11 -8.59
CA GLN A 54 -2.16 20.87 -9.35
C GLN A 54 -2.79 19.72 -8.58
N THR A 55 -3.47 18.83 -9.30
CA THR A 55 -3.97 17.59 -8.72
C THR A 55 -2.81 16.69 -8.33
N LYS A 56 -3.03 15.78 -7.37
CA LYS A 56 -1.98 14.85 -6.94
C LYS A 56 -1.68 13.85 -8.05
N GLN A 57 -0.39 13.56 -8.25
CA GLN A 57 0.04 12.53 -9.19
C GLN A 57 -0.59 11.17 -8.80
N PRO A 58 -1.17 10.45 -9.77
CA PRO A 58 -1.76 9.14 -9.51
C PRO A 58 -0.69 8.14 -9.04
N PRO A 59 -0.97 7.33 -8.00
CA PRO A 59 -0.07 6.26 -7.59
C PRO A 59 -0.09 5.12 -8.61
N PRO A 60 1.01 4.35 -8.73
CA PRO A 60 1.02 3.12 -9.51
C PRO A 60 0.00 2.11 -9.01
N ILE A 61 -0.48 1.22 -9.89
CA ILE A 61 -1.35 0.11 -9.52
C ILE A 61 -0.60 -0.84 -8.57
N GLU A 62 -1.27 -1.28 -7.51
CA GLU A 62 -0.71 -2.22 -6.55
C GLU A 62 -0.56 -3.61 -7.20
N ARG A 63 0.67 -4.13 -7.25
CA ARG A 63 0.99 -5.40 -7.91
C ARG A 63 1.22 -6.49 -6.87
N PRO A 64 0.69 -7.71 -7.07
CA PRO A 64 1.11 -8.89 -6.31
C PRO A 64 2.64 -9.05 -6.34
N GLY A 65 3.24 -9.57 -5.27
CA GLY A 65 4.69 -9.74 -5.13
C GLY A 65 5.51 -8.45 -4.91
N THR A 66 4.92 -7.27 -5.15
CA THR A 66 5.61 -6.00 -4.87
C THR A 66 5.30 -5.51 -3.46
N ARG A 67 6.29 -4.89 -2.79
CA ARG A 67 6.09 -4.33 -1.45
C ARG A 67 4.95 -3.29 -1.49
N LYS A 68 3.86 -3.58 -0.78
CA LYS A 68 2.73 -2.65 -0.64
C LYS A 68 3.23 -1.31 -0.11
N ARG A 69 2.79 -0.24 -0.77
CA ARG A 69 3.12 1.12 -0.35
C ARG A 69 2.47 1.38 1.01
N ARG A 70 3.29 1.62 2.04
CA ARG A 70 2.80 1.88 3.40
C ARG A 70 2.01 3.18 3.44
N THR A 71 0.68 3.07 3.40
CA THR A 71 -0.24 4.20 3.58
C THR A 71 -0.19 4.70 5.03
N LYS A 72 -0.56 5.97 5.25
CA LYS A 72 -0.64 6.57 6.60
C LYS A 72 -1.64 5.85 7.51
N ASN A 73 -2.62 5.17 6.90
CA ASN A 73 -3.67 4.40 7.56
C ASN A 73 -3.41 2.88 7.51
N SER A 74 -2.19 2.44 7.22
CA SER A 74 -1.87 1.02 7.33
C SER A 74 -2.09 0.55 8.78
N PRO A 75 -2.71 -0.64 8.98
CA PRO A 75 -3.05 -1.13 10.31
C PRO A 75 -1.83 -1.22 11.23
N GLU A 76 -0.67 -1.61 10.69
CA GLU A 76 0.61 -1.61 11.41
C GLU A 76 0.99 -0.22 11.96
N ARG A 77 0.81 0.85 11.17
CA ARG A 77 1.15 2.21 11.59
C ARG A 77 0.14 2.77 12.59
N ILE A 78 -1.12 2.39 12.47
CA ILE A 78 -2.17 2.76 13.44
C ILE A 78 -1.87 2.08 14.79
N ALA A 79 -1.59 0.78 14.78
CA ALA A 79 -1.20 0.03 15.97
C ALA A 79 0.05 0.63 16.65
N LYS A 80 1.10 0.94 15.87
CA LYS A 80 2.32 1.57 16.41
C LYS A 80 2.06 2.95 17.02
N ARG A 81 1.18 3.75 16.43
CA ARG A 81 0.78 5.08 16.95
C ARG A 81 0.00 4.97 18.25
N ASN A 82 -0.94 4.02 18.30
CA ASN A 82 -1.76 3.79 19.49
C ASN A 82 -0.90 3.27 20.64
N ALA A 83 0.00 2.32 20.39
CA ALA A 83 0.95 1.83 21.38
C ALA A 83 1.87 2.96 21.90
N ALA A 84 2.35 3.85 21.03
CA ALA A 84 3.14 5.00 21.46
C ALA A 84 2.33 5.97 22.33
N ARG A 85 1.06 6.21 22.00
CA ARG A 85 0.15 7.04 22.82
C ARG A 85 -0.14 6.42 24.18
N GLN A 86 -0.33 5.10 24.24
CA GLN A 86 -0.52 4.37 25.49
C GLN A 86 0.70 4.50 26.39
N ARG A 87 1.91 4.25 25.88
CA ARG A 87 3.15 4.44 26.66
C ARG A 87 3.33 5.88 27.16
N ALA A 88 2.97 6.87 26.34
CA ALA A 88 3.03 8.27 26.77
C ALA A 88 1.99 8.60 27.86
N ALA A 89 0.79 8.02 27.78
CA ALA A 89 -0.25 8.17 28.80
C ALA A 89 0.13 7.46 30.10
N GLU A 90 0.65 6.25 30.02
CA GLU A 90 1.18 5.48 31.16
C GLU A 90 2.31 6.23 31.85
N ARG A 91 3.26 6.79 31.09
CA ARG A 91 4.35 7.60 31.66
C ARG A 91 3.83 8.86 32.33
N ARG A 92 2.84 9.55 31.73
CA ARG A 92 2.19 10.71 32.36
C ARG A 92 1.46 10.34 33.65
N ALA A 93 0.78 9.20 33.67
CA ALA A 93 0.11 8.69 34.87
C ALA A 93 1.10 8.29 35.96
N ALA A 94 2.22 7.64 35.61
CA ALA A 94 3.27 7.27 36.54
C ALA A 94 3.98 8.50 37.16
N ILE A 95 4.23 9.54 36.36
CA ILE A 95 4.72 10.84 36.85
C ILE A 95 3.71 11.47 37.81
N ALA A 96 2.42 11.45 37.48
CA ALA A 96 1.36 11.99 38.36
C ALA A 96 1.21 11.21 39.68
N ARG A 97 1.50 9.90 39.67
CA ARG A 97 1.55 9.05 40.88
C ARG A 97 2.87 9.14 41.66
N GLY A 98 3.87 9.86 41.14
CA GLY A 98 5.20 9.99 41.77
C GLY A 98 6.09 8.75 41.68
N GLU A 99 5.75 7.78 40.83
CA GLU A 99 6.50 6.52 40.64
C GLU A 99 7.78 6.72 39.81
N ILE A 100 7.84 7.81 39.03
CA ILE A 100 8.95 8.13 38.12
C ILE A 100 9.11 9.66 38.12
N THR A 101 10.35 10.15 38.30
CA THR A 101 10.72 11.57 38.22
C THR A 101 10.96 12.04 36.80
#